data_AF-A0A0F9VP13-F1
#
_entry.id   AF-A0A0F9VP13-F1
#
_cell.length_a   1.000
_cell.length_b   1.000
_cell.length_c   1.000
_cell.angle_alpha   90.00
_cell.angle_beta   90.00
_cell.angle_gamma   90.00
#
_symmetry.space_group_name_H-M   'P 1'
#
loop_
_entity.id
_entity.type
_entity.pdbx_description
1 polymer ?
#
loop_
_entity_poly.entity_id
_entity_poly.type
_entity_poly.pdbx_seq_one_letter_code
_entity_poly.pdbx_strand_id
1 'polypeptide(L)'
;MSCFRPLLLLSCLFPAVAMASYPIDVEVNADGVTISATSDDVSNIATVTVSNNGTNAAECEATFISGPERPFPRRTILDAGESTVLTQPFERAVTRVRVTLNCKAK
;
A
#
# COMPACT_ATOMS: atom_id res chain seq x y z
N MET A 1 -8.31 42.37 46.18
CA MET A 1 -9.65 42.36 45.55
C MET A 1 -9.47 42.09 44.07
N SER A 2 -10.18 41.06 43.63
CA SER A 2 -10.24 40.47 42.30
C SER A 2 -10.54 41.49 41.19
N CYS A 3 -10.07 41.21 39.97
CA CYS A 3 -10.92 41.13 38.76
C CYS A 3 -10.03 40.82 37.55
N PHE A 4 -9.96 39.55 37.12
CA PHE A 4 -10.85 38.91 36.14
C PHE A 4 -10.25 38.96 34.74
N ARG A 5 -9.46 37.91 34.47
CA ARG A 5 -9.03 37.39 33.16
C ARG A 5 -10.26 37.25 32.25
N PRO A 6 -10.22 37.78 31.02
CA PRO A 6 -10.32 36.84 29.89
C PRO A 6 -9.68 37.38 28.60
N LEU A 7 -8.87 36.57 27.91
CA LEU A 7 -8.99 36.49 26.45
C LEU A 7 -8.22 35.28 25.89
N LEU A 8 -9.02 34.34 25.39
CA LEU A 8 -8.75 33.45 24.26
C LEU A 8 -7.38 32.74 24.21
N LEU A 9 -7.32 31.60 24.91
CA LEU A 9 -6.56 30.44 24.46
C LEU A 9 -7.36 29.73 23.35
N LEU A 10 -7.25 30.20 22.11
CA LEU A 10 -7.67 29.43 20.94
C LEU A 10 -6.53 28.47 20.56
N SER A 11 -6.36 27.42 21.37
CA SER A 11 -5.45 26.32 21.10
C SER A 11 -5.92 25.59 19.84
N CYS A 12 -5.16 25.74 18.76
CA CYS A 12 -5.35 25.06 17.49
C CYS A 12 -5.44 23.54 17.70
N LEU A 13 -6.65 22.99 17.56
CA LEU A 13 -6.88 21.57 17.34
C LEU A 13 -6.36 21.23 15.94
N PHE A 14 -5.04 21.02 15.81
CA PHE A 14 -4.51 20.34 14.64
C PHE A 14 -4.96 18.87 14.74
N PRO A 15 -5.78 18.35 13.81
CA PRO A 15 -6.02 16.93 13.74
C PRO A 15 -4.66 16.28 13.44
N ALA A 16 -4.17 15.49 14.39
CA ALA A 16 -3.04 14.63 14.17
C ALA A 16 -3.44 13.61 13.09
N VAL A 17 -3.17 13.94 11.83
CA VAL A 17 -3.16 12.97 10.75
C VAL A 17 -2.04 11.99 11.08
N ALA A 18 -2.43 10.88 11.72
CA ALA A 18 -1.57 9.74 11.92
C ALA A 18 -1.19 9.22 10.53
N MET A 19 -0.03 9.68 10.05
CA MET A 19 0.67 9.10 8.91
C MET A 19 1.02 7.68 9.31
N ALA A 20 0.09 6.74 9.15
CA ALA A 20 0.34 5.33 9.38
C ALA A 20 1.44 4.91 8.40
N SER A 21 2.68 4.84 8.88
CA SER A 21 3.78 4.25 8.12
C SER A 21 3.56 2.74 8.17
N TYR A 22 2.77 2.24 7.23
CA TYR A 22 2.61 0.81 7.06
C TYR A 22 3.98 0.19 6.74
N PRO A 23 4.28 -1.01 7.24
CA PRO A 23 5.56 -1.66 7.00
C PRO A 23 5.76 -2.04 5.52
N ILE A 24 4.69 -2.04 4.73
CA ILE A 24 4.73 -2.28 3.29
C ILE A 24 4.41 -0.99 2.56
N ASP A 25 5.31 -0.58 1.67
CA ASP A 25 5.15 0.56 0.76
C ASP A 25 4.89 0.02 -0.65
N VAL A 26 3.75 0.37 -1.25
CA VAL A 26 3.36 -0.11 -2.59
C VAL A 26 3.44 1.02 -3.58
N GLU A 27 4.35 0.89 -4.54
CA GLU A 27 4.46 1.79 -5.68
C GLU A 27 3.72 1.18 -6.88
N VAL A 28 2.66 1.85 -7.33
CA VAL A 28 1.81 1.39 -8.43
C VAL A 28 2.19 2.13 -9.71
N ASN A 29 2.64 1.37 -10.70
CA ASN A 29 2.83 1.82 -12.07
C ASN A 29 1.78 1.13 -12.95
N ALA A 30 0.77 1.90 -13.39
CA ALA A 30 -0.40 1.38 -14.08
C ALA A 30 -0.63 2.16 -15.39
N ASP A 31 0.19 1.86 -16.41
CA ASP A 31 0.15 2.54 -17.69
C ASP A 31 -1.10 2.14 -18.48
N GLY A 32 -2.08 3.04 -18.54
CA GLY A 32 -3.30 2.87 -19.34
C GLY A 32 -4.34 1.91 -18.75
N VAL A 33 -4.18 1.47 -17.49
CA VAL A 33 -5.12 0.62 -16.77
C VAL A 33 -5.44 1.20 -15.39
N THR A 34 -6.66 0.98 -14.89
CA THR A 34 -7.10 1.52 -13.60
C THR A 34 -6.92 0.46 -12.51
N ILE A 35 -5.81 0.54 -11.77
CA ILE A 35 -5.44 -0.43 -10.75
C ILE A 35 -5.40 0.24 -9.38
N SER A 36 -5.96 -0.42 -8.37
CA SER A 36 -5.75 -0.05 -6.96
C SER A 36 -5.05 -1.19 -6.23
N ALA A 37 -4.17 -0.83 -5.30
CA ALA A 37 -3.47 -1.79 -4.45
C ALA A 37 -3.59 -1.42 -2.98
N THR A 38 -3.80 -2.42 -2.13
CA THR A 38 -3.69 -2.30 -0.67
C THR A 38 -2.75 -3.37 -0.16
N SER A 39 -2.03 -3.08 0.92
CA SER A 39 -1.06 -4.01 1.51
C SER A 39 -1.37 -4.30 2.97
N ASP A 40 -1.08 -5.53 3.38
CA ASP A 40 -1.20 -6.00 4.75
C ASP A 40 -0.13 -7.07 5.02
N ASP A 41 0.14 -7.39 6.28
CA ASP A 41 1.09 -8.43 6.64
C ASP A 41 0.57 -9.32 7.77
N VAL A 42 0.94 -10.60 7.68
CA VAL A 42 0.67 -11.59 8.71
C VAL A 42 1.99 -12.26 9.07
N SER A 43 2.57 -11.86 10.21
CA SER A 43 3.87 -12.35 10.70
C SER A 43 5.04 -12.03 9.74
N ASN A 44 5.41 -12.99 8.89
CA ASN A 44 6.52 -12.90 7.95
C ASN A 44 6.02 -12.98 6.50
N ILE A 45 4.72 -12.79 6.28
CA ILE A 45 4.10 -12.83 4.96
C ILE A 45 3.59 -11.44 4.64
N ALA A 46 4.13 -10.83 3.58
CA ALA A 46 3.55 -9.62 3.01
C ALA A 46 2.45 -10.00 2.01
N THR A 47 1.38 -9.23 2.01
CA THR A 47 0.25 -9.37 1.09
C THR A 47 -0.01 -8.06 0.37
N VAL A 48 -0.36 -8.15 -0.90
CA VAL A 48 -0.85 -7.03 -1.70
C VAL A 48 -2.12 -7.47 -2.40
N THR A 49 -3.24 -6.84 -2.04
CA THR A 49 -4.50 -7.01 -2.76
C THR A 49 -4.49 -6.05 -3.93
N VAL A 50 -4.63 -6.58 -5.15
CA VAL A 50 -4.66 -5.82 -6.40
C VAL A 50 -6.06 -5.93 -6.98
N SER A 51 -6.68 -4.78 -7.30
CA SER A 51 -7.98 -4.71 -7.96
C SER A 51 -7.87 -3.99 -9.29
N ASN A 52 -8.46 -4.57 -10.33
CA ASN A 52 -8.68 -3.93 -11.61
C ASN A 52 -10.02 -3.22 -11.62
N ASN A 53 -10.00 -1.91 -11.39
CA ASN A 53 -11.19 -1.06 -11.40
C ASN A 53 -11.46 -0.47 -12.81
N GLY A 54 -10.77 -0.98 -13.83
CA GLY A 54 -10.93 -0.56 -15.21
C GLY A 54 -11.94 -1.41 -15.99
N THR A 55 -11.97 -1.21 -17.31
CA THR A 55 -12.87 -1.93 -18.23
C THR A 55 -12.17 -2.97 -19.10
N ASN A 56 -10.83 -3.03 -19.06
CA ASN A 56 -10.02 -3.96 -19.84
C ASN A 56 -9.23 -4.89 -18.91
N ALA A 57 -8.90 -6.09 -19.38
CA ALA A 57 -8.02 -6.99 -18.65
C ALA A 57 -6.60 -6.40 -18.50
N ALA A 58 -5.96 -6.69 -17.37
CA ALA A 58 -4.61 -6.22 -17.06
C ALA A 58 -3.69 -7.39 -16.72
N GLU A 59 -2.44 -7.34 -17.19
CA GLU A 59 -1.34 -8.17 -16.70
C GLU A 59 -0.56 -7.35 -15.67
N CYS A 60 -0.44 -7.87 -14.45
CA CYS A 60 0.25 -7.21 -13.35
C CYS A 60 1.41 -8.07 -12.84
N GLU A 61 2.53 -7.41 -12.51
CA GLU A 61 3.72 -7.99 -11.89
C GLU A 61 4.06 -7.24 -10.59
N ALA A 62 4.01 -7.93 -9.46
CA ALA A 62 4.41 -7.41 -8.16
C ALA A 62 5.81 -7.92 -7.78
N THR A 63 6.73 -7.01 -7.48
CA THR A 63 8.07 -7.34 -7.02
C THR A 63 8.24 -6.91 -5.57
N PHE A 64 8.39 -7.89 -4.67
CA PHE A 64 8.56 -7.67 -3.24
C PHE A 64 10.06 -7.58 -2.89
N ILE A 65 10.48 -6.49 -2.25
CA ILE A 65 11.88 -6.22 -1.89
C ILE A 65 11.97 -5.99 -0.39
N SER A 66 12.67 -6.89 0.31
CA SER A 66 12.97 -6.81 1.74
C SER A 66 14.49 -6.87 1.95
N GLY A 67 15.13 -5.73 2.22
CA GLY A 67 16.58 -5.66 2.46
C GLY A 67 17.42 -6.24 1.29
N PRO A 68 18.47 -7.03 1.57
CA PRO A 68 19.33 -7.64 0.54
C PRO A 68 18.75 -8.92 -0.07
N GLU A 69 17.51 -9.29 0.27
CA GLU A 69 16.87 -10.50 -0.25
C GLU A 69 16.60 -10.39 -1.75
N ARG A 70 16.81 -11.47 -2.49
CA ARG A 70 16.65 -11.47 -3.95
C ARG A 70 15.15 -11.33 -4.28
N PRO A 71 14.75 -10.30 -5.03
CA PRO A 71 13.36 -10.13 -5.42
C PRO A 71 12.90 -11.24 -6.38
N PHE A 72 11.70 -11.76 -6.16
CA PHE A 72 11.01 -12.64 -7.10
C PHE A 72 9.68 -12.02 -7.53
N PRO A 73 9.51 -11.70 -8.83
CA PRO A 73 8.27 -11.11 -9.31
C PRO A 73 7.12 -12.13 -9.28
N ARG A 74 5.94 -11.69 -8.82
CA ARG A 74 4.68 -12.44 -8.85
C ARG A 74 3.79 -11.85 -9.93
N ARG A 75 3.40 -12.66 -10.91
CA ARG A 75 2.53 -12.23 -12.01
C ARG A 75 1.11 -12.71 -11.80
N THR A 76 0.16 -11.90 -12.25
CA THR A 76 -1.25 -12.25 -12.34
C THR A 76 -1.89 -11.56 -13.53
N ILE A 77 -3.01 -12.11 -13.97
CA ILE A 77 -3.91 -11.47 -14.91
C ILE A 77 -5.20 -11.19 -14.16
N LEU A 78 -5.75 -10.00 -14.36
CA LEU A 78 -7.01 -9.56 -13.76
C LEU A 78 -7.97 -9.14 -14.86
N ASP A 79 -9.12 -9.79 -14.95
CA ASP A 79 -10.23 -9.30 -15.75
C ASP A 79 -10.79 -7.97 -15.18
N ALA A 80 -11.64 -7.29 -15.95
CA ALA A 80 -12.25 -6.04 -15.51
C ALA A 80 -13.13 -6.27 -14.28
N GLY A 81 -12.90 -5.49 -13.21
CA GLY A 81 -13.58 -5.65 -11.93
C GLY A 81 -13.04 -6.79 -11.04
N GLU A 82 -12.03 -7.52 -11.50
CA GLU A 82 -11.43 -8.61 -10.71
C GLU A 82 -10.46 -8.08 -9.64
N SER A 83 -10.38 -8.78 -8.52
CA SER A 83 -9.37 -8.56 -7.48
C SER A 83 -8.69 -9.86 -7.11
N THR A 84 -7.39 -9.79 -6.79
CA THR A 84 -6.62 -10.92 -6.29
C THR A 84 -5.63 -10.50 -5.21
N VAL A 85 -5.10 -11.48 -4.47
CA VAL A 85 -4.12 -11.25 -3.41
C VAL A 85 -2.80 -11.90 -3.82
N LEU A 86 -1.76 -11.08 -3.94
CA LEU A 86 -0.38 -11.51 -4.16
C LEU A 86 0.33 -11.58 -2.81
N THR A 87 1.05 -12.67 -2.57
CA THR A 87 1.73 -12.91 -1.28
C THR A 87 3.19 -13.25 -1.46
N GLN A 88 4.01 -12.85 -0.49
CA GLN A 88 5.43 -13.21 -0.41
C GLN A 88 5.80 -13.53 1.04
N PRO A 89 6.16 -14.78 1.35
CA PRO A 89 6.79 -15.11 2.63
C PRO A 89 8.25 -14.67 2.64
N PHE A 90 8.73 -14.24 3.80
CA PHE A 90 10.12 -13.89 4.08
C PHE A 90 10.67 -14.77 5.22
N GLU A 91 12.00 -14.84 5.35
CA GLU A 91 12.63 -15.56 6.46
C GLU A 91 12.39 -14.91 7.83
N ARG A 92 12.10 -13.62 7.86
CA ARG A 92 11.90 -12.81 9.07
C ARG A 92 10.59 -12.06 9.02
N ALA A 93 10.14 -11.59 10.17
CA ALA A 93 8.94 -10.76 10.27
C ALA A 93 9.04 -9.50 9.39
N VAL A 94 7.91 -9.09 8.82
CA VAL A 94 7.81 -7.92 7.94
C VAL A 94 8.03 -6.65 8.77
N THR A 95 9.16 -5.97 8.54
CA THR A 95 9.48 -4.70 9.21
C THR A 95 9.50 -3.55 8.22
N ARG A 96 10.04 -3.81 7.01
CA ARG A 96 9.94 -2.91 5.87
C ARG A 96 10.03 -3.68 4.57
N VAL A 97 9.01 -3.55 3.72
CA VAL A 97 8.96 -4.14 2.38
C VAL A 97 8.59 -3.04 1.39
N ARG A 98 9.30 -2.99 0.27
CA ARG A 98 8.88 -2.20 -0.90
C ARG A 98 8.30 -3.13 -1.92
N VAL A 99 7.13 -2.78 -2.45
CA VAL A 99 6.49 -3.52 -3.54
C VAL A 99 6.38 -2.59 -4.74
N THR A 100 6.99 -2.98 -5.84
CA THR A 100 6.74 -2.35 -7.14
C THR A 100 5.69 -3.17 -7.87
N LEU A 101 4.55 -2.57 -8.18
CA LEU A 101 3.46 -3.18 -8.93
C LEU A 101 3.41 -2.56 -10.32
N ASN A 102 3.82 -3.30 -11.34
CA ASN A 102 3.77 -2.88 -12.74
C ASN A 102 2.58 -3.55 -13.41
N CYS A 103 1.64 -2.77 -13.94
CA CYS A 103 0.46 -3.26 -14.63
C CYS A 103 0.33 -2.63 -16.00
N LYS A 104 -0.10 -3.43 -16.98
CA LYS A 104 -0.35 -3.00 -18.36
C LYS A 104 -1.59 -3.70 -18.91
N ALA A 105 -2.17 -3.16 -19.97
CA ALA A 105 -3.24 -3.84 -20.70
C ALA A 105 -2.73 -5.20 -21.23
N LYS A 106 -3.57 -6.23 -21.11
CA LYS A 106 -3.29 -7.57 -21.62
C LYS A 106 -3.63 -7.71 -23.10
#